data_AF-D7LNZ0-F1
#
_entry.id   AF-D7LNZ0-F1
#
_cell.length_a   1.000
_cell.length_b   1.000
_cell.length_c   1.000
_cell.angle_alpha   90.00
_cell.angle_beta   90.00
_cell.angle_gamma   90.00
#
_symmetry.space_group_name_H-M   'P 1'
#
loop_
_entity.id
_entity.type
_entity.pdbx_description
1 polymer ?
#
loop_
_entity_poly.entity_id
_entity_poly.type
_entity_poly.pdbx_seq_one_letter_code
_entity_poly.pdbx_strand_id
1 'polypeptide(L)' 'MYEPFADMLEALRGSGLSVAFGPRNEEIQSLAQDPAAATNFVATWITPYQNDVTIKWITIGNEVFPG' A
#
# COMPACT_ATOMS: atom_id res chain seq x y z
N MET A 1 0.10 -3.01 -7.64
CA MET A 1 -1.34 -3.26 -7.42
C MET A 1 -1.96 -1.96 -6.91
N TYR A 2 -3.21 -1.69 -7.27
CA TYR A 2 -3.85 -0.39 -7.01
C TYR A 2 -4.36 -0.21 -5.59
N GLU A 3 -4.72 -1.31 -4.92
CA GLU A 3 -5.07 -1.31 -3.51
C GLU A 3 -4.55 -2.58 -2.82
N PRO A 4 -4.04 -2.50 -1.59
CA PRO A 4 -3.74 -3.67 -0.80
C PRO A 4 -5.05 -4.29 -0.27
N PHE A 5 -5.10 -5.61 -0.27
CA PHE A 5 -6.10 -6.37 0.48
C PHE A 5 -5.43 -7.52 1.21
N ALA A 6 -5.98 -7.89 2.36
CA ALA A 6 -5.30 -8.75 3.34
C ALA A 6 -4.89 -10.10 2.74
N ASP A 7 -5.83 -10.78 2.06
CA ASP A 7 -5.59 -12.11 1.48
C ASP A 7 -4.39 -12.14 0.51
N MET A 8 -4.16 -11.05 -0.23
CA MET A 8 -2.98 -10.96 -1.11
C MET A 8 -1.69 -10.89 -0.30
N LEU A 9 -1.62 -10.03 0.72
CA LEU A 9 -0.40 -9.89 1.53
C LEU A 9 -0.12 -11.16 2.34
N GLU A 10 -1.17 -11.84 2.81
CA GLU A 10 -1.06 -13.14 3.46
C GLU A 10 -0.51 -14.19 2.50
N ALA A 11 -1.02 -14.26 1.26
CA ALA A 11 -0.52 -15.20 0.25
C ALA A 11 0.94 -14.94 -0.17
N LEU A 12 1.43 -13.71 -0.01
CA LEU A 12 2.80 -13.32 -0.37
C LEU A 12 3.83 -13.58 0.73
N ARG A 13 3.41 -13.91 1.96
CA ARG A 13 4.34 -14.18 3.06
C ARG A 13 5.30 -15.31 2.69
N GLY A 14 6.59 -15.08 2.88
CA GLY A 14 7.65 -16.05 2.58
C GLY A 14 7.85 -16.40 1.10
N SER A 15 7.11 -15.76 0.18
CA SER A 15 7.19 -16.06 -1.26
C SER A 15 8.49 -15.59 -1.91
N GLY A 16 9.18 -14.60 -1.31
CA GLY A 16 10.33 -13.92 -1.90
C GLY A 16 10.00 -12.99 -3.08
N LEU A 17 8.73 -12.86 -3.46
CA LEU A 17 8.30 -11.95 -4.51
C LEU A 17 8.33 -10.50 -4.00
N SER A 18 8.96 -9.62 -4.77
CA SER A 18 8.92 -8.18 -4.51
C SER A 18 7.60 -7.59 -4.97
N VAL A 19 6.97 -6.76 -4.14
CA VAL A 19 5.68 -6.15 -4.46
C VAL A 19 5.71 -4.62 -4.41
N ALA A 20 4.87 -4.03 -5.26
CA ALA A 20 4.53 -2.62 -5.28
C ALA A 20 3.01 -2.48 -5.14
N PHE A 21 2.54 -1.64 -4.22
CA PHE A 21 1.12 -1.31 -4.09
C PHE A 21 0.91 0.10 -3.55
N GLY A 22 -0.31 0.61 -3.65
CA GLY A 22 -0.67 1.97 -3.25
C GLY A 22 -2.05 2.06 -2.61
N PRO A 23 -2.40 3.22 -2.03
CA PRO A 23 -3.78 3.53 -1.71
C PRO A 23 -4.61 3.68 -2.99
N ARG A 24 -5.93 3.60 -2.87
CA ARG A 24 -6.83 3.99 -3.98
C ARG A 24 -6.66 5.48 -4.29
N ASN A 25 -6.95 5.88 -5.53
CA ASN A 25 -6.83 7.28 -5.95
C ASN A 25 -7.67 8.21 -5.07
N GLU A 26 -8.86 7.77 -4.66
CA GLU A 26 -9.80 8.53 -3.84
C GLU A 26 -9.27 8.78 -2.41
N GLU A 27 -8.33 7.95 -1.94
CA GLU A 27 -7.76 8.06 -0.59
C GLU A 27 -6.54 9.01 -0.56
N ILE A 28 -5.93 9.31 -1.72
CA ILE A 28 -4.68 10.09 -1.81
C ILE A 28 -4.83 11.46 -1.16
N GLN A 29 -5.95 12.15 -1.38
CA GLN A 29 -6.18 13.46 -0.78
C GLN A 29 -6.22 13.38 0.75
N SER A 30 -6.86 12.35 1.31
CA SER A 30 -6.90 12.14 2.77
C SER A 30 -5.50 11.87 3.32
N LEU A 31 -4.73 10.99 2.66
CA LEU A 31 -3.35 10.70 3.04
C LEU A 31 -2.44 11.95 2.97
N ALA A 32 -2.69 12.85 2.02
CA ALA A 32 -1.93 14.09 1.85
C ALA A 32 -2.28 15.17 2.88
N GLN A 33 -3.52 15.19 3.36
CA GLN A 33 -4.05 16.25 4.23
C GLN A 33 -4.05 15.88 5.72
N ASP A 34 -4.08 14.59 6.05
CA ASP A 34 -4.14 14.10 7.42
C ASP A 34 -3.00 13.11 7.73
N PRO A 35 -2.01 13.50 8.56
CA PRO A 35 -0.96 12.60 9.01
C PRO A 35 -1.48 11.35 9.71
N ALA A 36 -2.64 11.40 10.38
CA ALA A 36 -3.23 10.23 11.02
C ALA A 36 -3.72 9.21 9.98
N ALA A 37 -4.26 9.67 8.84
CA ALA A 37 -4.65 8.79 7.74
C ALA A 37 -3.43 8.07 7.13
N ALA A 38 -2.33 8.80 6.90
CA ALA A 38 -1.07 8.21 6.43
C ALA A 38 -0.49 7.20 7.45
N THR A 39 -0.53 7.54 8.75
CA THR A 39 -0.09 6.65 9.82
C THR A 39 -0.92 5.36 9.85
N ASN A 40 -2.25 5.48 9.70
CA ASN A 40 -3.14 4.34 9.68
C ASN A 40 -2.90 3.44 8.46
N PHE A 41 -2.63 4.01 7.28
CA PHE A 41 -2.28 3.25 6.08
C PHE A 41 -1.04 2.38 6.30
N VAL A 42 0.03 2.97 6.85
CA VAL A 42 1.27 2.24 7.16
C VAL A 42 1.02 1.14 8.20
N ALA A 43 0.31 1.47 9.28
CA ALA A 43 0.01 0.54 10.36
C ALA A 43 -0.86 -0.64 9.90
N THR A 44 -1.73 -0.43 8.91
CA THR A 44 -2.63 -1.46 8.37
C THR A 44 -1.92 -2.34 7.34
N TRP A 45 -1.21 -1.73 6.38
CA TRP A 45 -0.78 -2.43 5.17
C TRP A 45 0.71 -2.74 5.07
N ILE A 46 1.54 -2.12 5.90
CA ILE A 46 3.00 -2.26 5.83
C ILE A 46 3.53 -2.95 7.08
N THR A 47 3.29 -2.37 8.25
CA THR A 47 3.86 -2.84 9.53
C THR A 47 3.59 -4.33 9.81
N PRO A 48 2.39 -4.90 9.58
CA PRO A 48 2.11 -6.31 9.87
C PRO A 48 2.80 -7.31 8.92
N TYR A 49 3.34 -6.83 7.80
CA TYR A 49 3.83 -7.65 6.70
C TYR A 49 5.32 -7.44 6.40
N GLN A 50 5.93 -6.37 6.93
CA GLN A 50 7.29 -5.93 6.60
C GLN A 50 8.40 -6.99 6.78
N ASN A 51 8.20 -7.98 7.65
CA ASN A 51 9.19 -9.03 7.91
C ASN A 51 9.03 -10.25 6.99
N ASP A 52 7.82 -10.48 6.46
CA ASP A 52 7.48 -11.72 5.73
C ASP A 52 7.17 -11.47 4.26
N VAL A 53 6.87 -10.22 3.88
CA VAL A 53 6.56 -9.80 2.51
C VAL A 53 7.62 -8.81 2.05
N THR A 54 8.19 -9.03 0.87
CA THR A 54 9.16 -8.10 0.28
C THR A 54 8.45 -6.89 -0.34
N ILE A 55 8.03 -5.94 0.49
CA ILE A 55 7.43 -4.67 0.06
C ILE A 55 8.54 -3.74 -0.42
N LYS A 56 8.62 -3.52 -1.73
CA LYS A 56 9.72 -2.75 -2.33
C LYS A 56 9.35 -1.32 -2.66
N TRP A 57 8.09 -1.06 -3.00
CA TRP A 57 7.60 0.29 -3.31
C TRP A 57 6.17 0.52 -2.84
N ILE A 58 5.90 1.76 -2.44
CA ILE A 58 4.54 2.27 -2.26
C ILE A 58 4.26 3.24 -3.42
N THR A 59 3.26 2.95 -4.24
CA THR A 59 2.90 3.74 -5.42
C THR A 59 1.76 4.71 -5.08
N ILE A 60 2.01 6.01 -5.06
CA ILE A 60 0.98 7.01 -4.76
C ILE A 60 0.35 7.51 -6.06
N GLY A 61 -0.87 7.07 -6.33
CA GLY A 61 -1.61 7.44 -7.53
C GLY A 61 -1.35 6.54 -8.73
N ASN A 62 -2.42 6.22 -9.44
CA ASN A 62 -2.34 5.70 -10.79
C ASN A 62 -3.24 6.51 -11.72
N GLU A 63 -2.66 7.14 -12.74
CA GLU A 63 -3.40 7.91 -13.76
C GLU A 63 -4.35 8.95 -13.12
N VAL A 64 -3.93 9.54 -12.00
CA VAL A 64 -4.70 10.56 -11.26
C VAL A 64 -5.03 11.76 -12.14
N PHE A 65 -4.15 12.06 -13.10
CA PHE A 65 -4.39 13.03 -14.15
C PHE A 65 -4.59 12.28 -15.48
N PRO A 66 -5.80 12.26 -16.06
CA PRO A 66 -5.98 11.78 -17.42
C PRO A 66 -5.26 12.76 -18.36
N GLY A 67 -4.41 12.21 -19.23
CA GLY A 67 -3.67 12.98 -20.24
C GLY A 67 -4.55 13.59 -21.31
#